data_AF-A0AAP0ENX6-F1
#
_entry.id   AF-A0AAP0ENX6-F1
#
_cell.length_a   1.000
_cell.length_b   1.000
_cell.length_c   1.000
_cell.angle_alpha   90.00
_cell.angle_beta   90.00
_cell.angle_gamma   90.00
#
_symmetry.space_group_name_H-M   'P 1'
#
loop_
_entity.id
_entity.type
_entity.pdbx_description
1 polymer ?
#
loop_
_entity_poly.entity_id
_entity_poly.type
_entity_poly.pdbx_seq_one_letter_code
_entity_poly.pdbx_strand_id
1 'polypeptide(L)'
;MESTSASVTSRMEKESNNASELHYVFMEFDPEYDRLRADRTREGESELHSYLSKKHDDLLASVFVLGTYEKKISLVIVDGFSVEITDDQAKLLRSANGVRAVEKNQEIIP
;
A
#
# COMPACT_ATOMS: atom_id res chain seq x y z
N MET A 1 -15.55 12.21 -41.70
CA MET A 1 -15.63 10.95 -40.92
C MET A 1 -14.24 10.66 -40.41
N GLU A 2 -13.84 11.25 -39.28
CA GLU A 2 -12.55 10.99 -38.64
C GLU A 2 -12.73 11.30 -37.16
N SER A 3 -13.20 10.30 -36.41
CA SER A 3 -13.47 10.40 -34.97
C SER A 3 -13.25 9.03 -34.31
N THR A 4 -12.21 8.31 -34.75
CA THR A 4 -11.96 6.94 -34.28
C THR A 4 -10.63 6.79 -33.54
N SER A 5 -9.68 7.71 -33.69
CA SER A 5 -8.35 7.55 -33.06
C SER A 5 -8.35 7.87 -31.55
N ALA A 6 -8.90 9.01 -31.14
CA ALA A 6 -8.93 9.43 -29.72
C ALA A 6 -9.81 8.52 -28.82
N SER A 7 -10.80 7.84 -29.41
CA SER A 7 -11.66 6.89 -28.66
C SER A 7 -11.01 5.52 -28.46
N VAL A 8 -9.94 5.18 -29.19
CA VAL A 8 -9.22 3.92 -29.04
C VAL A 8 -8.10 4.08 -28.01
N THR A 9 -7.39 5.20 -28.02
CA THR A 9 -6.33 5.50 -27.02
C THR A 9 -6.90 5.57 -25.60
N SER A 10 -8.07 6.19 -25.42
CA SER A 10 -8.77 6.24 -24.12
C SER A 10 -9.37 4.90 -23.66
N ARG A 11 -9.49 3.91 -24.56
CA ARG A 11 -9.95 2.56 -24.23
C ARG A 11 -8.79 1.63 -23.83
N MET A 12 -7.56 1.93 -24.24
CA MET A 12 -6.37 1.14 -23.87
C MET A 12 -5.77 1.52 -22.50
N GLU A 13 -6.03 2.72 -21.98
CA GLU A 13 -5.62 3.09 -20.60
C GLU A 13 -6.45 2.43 -19.49
N LYS A 14 -7.56 1.76 -19.87
CA LYS A 14 -8.47 1.09 -18.93
C LYS A 14 -8.45 -0.43 -19.08
N GLU A 15 -7.39 -0.98 -19.64
CA GLU A 15 -7.04 -2.38 -19.39
C GLU A 15 -6.41 -2.43 -18.00
N SER A 16 -7.02 -3.20 -17.10
CA SER A 16 -6.42 -3.57 -15.81
C SER A 16 -5.04 -4.13 -16.10
N ASN A 17 -4.00 -3.33 -15.87
CA ASN A 17 -2.65 -3.78 -16.09
C ASN A 17 -2.37 -4.77 -14.97
N ASN A 18 -2.34 -6.07 -15.29
CA ASN A 18 -2.05 -7.13 -14.30
C ASN A 18 -0.58 -7.15 -13.85
N ALA A 19 0.20 -6.15 -14.24
CA ALA A 19 1.54 -5.94 -13.74
C ALA A 19 1.48 -5.46 -12.29
N SER A 20 2.34 -6.01 -11.44
CA SER A 20 2.51 -5.50 -10.08
C SER A 20 3.18 -4.13 -10.12
N GLU A 21 2.65 -3.20 -9.35
CA GLU A 21 3.14 -1.83 -9.23
C GLU A 21 3.29 -1.47 -7.75
N LEU A 22 4.21 -0.57 -7.45
CA LEU A 22 4.45 -0.12 -6.08
C LEU A 22 3.27 0.74 -5.62
N HIS A 23 2.68 0.37 -4.49
CA HIS A 23 1.62 1.09 -3.81
C HIS A 23 2.03 1.45 -2.38
N TYR A 24 1.59 2.59 -1.89
CA TYR A 24 1.62 2.97 -0.49
C TYR A 24 0.26 2.71 0.16
N VAL A 25 0.28 2.02 1.29
CA VAL A 25 -0.90 1.72 2.10
C VAL A 25 -0.79 2.48 3.40
N PHE A 26 -1.82 3.23 3.74
CA PHE A 26 -1.92 3.98 4.99
C PHE A 26 -3.01 3.39 5.86
N MET A 27 -2.69 3.17 7.13
CA MET A 27 -3.60 2.56 8.10
C MET A 27 -4.53 3.61 8.71
N GLU A 28 -5.66 3.15 9.23
CA GLU A 28 -6.50 3.92 10.13
C GLU A 28 -5.77 4.23 11.45
N PHE A 29 -6.33 5.16 12.22
CA PHE A 29 -5.75 5.55 13.50
C PHE A 29 -5.59 4.36 14.45
N ASP A 30 -4.42 4.28 15.06
CA ASP A 30 -4.09 3.25 16.03
C ASP A 30 -3.48 3.89 17.29
N PRO A 31 -4.15 3.81 18.45
CA PRO A 31 -3.63 4.38 19.69
C PRO A 31 -2.33 3.71 20.15
N GLU A 32 -2.08 2.46 19.77
CA GLU A 32 -0.85 1.75 20.14
C GLU A 32 0.34 2.26 19.33
N TYR A 33 0.15 2.55 18.04
CA TYR A 33 1.15 3.26 17.24
C TYR A 33 1.53 4.60 17.89
N ASP A 34 0.55 5.40 18.32
CA ASP A 34 0.81 6.69 18.98
C ASP A 34 1.55 6.52 20.31
N ARG A 35 1.19 5.51 21.11
CA ARG A 35 1.88 5.16 22.36
C ARG A 35 3.34 4.79 22.11
N LEU A 36 3.58 3.89 21.17
CA LEU A 36 4.93 3.40 20.84
C LEU A 36 5.80 4.49 20.22
N ARG A 37 5.22 5.33 19.35
CA ARG A 37 5.92 6.46 18.72
C ARG A 37 6.34 7.55 19.70
N ALA A 38 5.69 7.65 20.86
CA ALA A 38 6.07 8.59 21.91
C ALA A 38 7.42 8.23 22.56
N ASP A 39 7.82 6.96 22.52
CA ASP A 39 9.13 6.52 23.00
C ASP A 39 10.19 6.70 21.91
N ARG A 40 11.08 7.66 22.13
CA ARG A 40 12.16 8.03 21.19
C ARG A 40 13.51 7.46 21.59
N THR A 41 13.53 6.47 22.48
CA THR A 41 14.72 5.67 22.74
C THR A 41 14.98 4.71 21.59
N ARG A 42 16.21 4.20 21.48
CA ARG A 42 16.57 3.22 20.45
C ARG A 42 15.76 1.92 20.61
N GLU A 43 15.50 1.54 21.85
CA GLU A 43 14.68 0.39 22.20
C GLU A 43 13.21 0.63 21.78
N GLY A 44 12.65 1.82 22.04
CA GLY A 44 11.33 2.23 21.57
C GLY A 44 11.20 2.25 20.04
N GLU A 45 12.22 2.76 19.33
CA GLU A 45 12.26 2.73 17.86
C GLU A 45 12.24 1.29 17.31
N SER A 46 12.98 0.38 17.94
CA SER A 46 13.00 -1.04 17.57
C SER A 46 11.66 -1.73 17.85
N GLU A 47 11.00 -1.39 18.96
CA GLU A 47 9.68 -1.90 19.33
C GLU A 47 8.63 -1.42 18.33
N LEU A 48 8.59 -0.12 18.05
CA LEU A 48 7.69 0.48 17.06
C LEU A 48 7.88 -0.16 15.67
N HIS A 49 9.13 -0.32 15.24
CA HIS A 49 9.42 -0.95 13.95
C HIS A 49 8.90 -2.39 13.88
N SER A 50 9.14 -3.17 14.93
CA SER A 50 8.69 -4.58 15.01
C SER A 50 7.17 -4.68 15.03
N TYR A 51 6.52 -3.82 15.81
CA TYR A 51 5.07 -3.71 15.90
C TYR A 51 4.45 -3.43 14.53
N LEU A 52 4.92 -2.38 13.85
CA LEU A 52 4.42 -1.99 12.54
C LEU A 52 4.70 -3.04 11.48
N SER A 53 5.91 -3.62 11.44
CA SER A 53 6.21 -4.70 10.49
C SER A 53 5.23 -5.86 10.63
N LYS A 54 5.03 -6.34 11.87
CA LYS A 54 4.11 -7.43 12.15
C LYS A 54 2.67 -7.07 11.79
N LYS A 55 2.19 -5.88 12.17
CA LYS A 55 0.84 -5.40 11.85
C LYS A 55 0.60 -5.39 10.34
N HIS A 56 1.56 -4.89 9.55
CA HIS A 56 1.46 -4.86 8.09
C HIS A 56 1.52 -6.25 7.46
N ASP A 57 2.36 -7.14 7.97
CA ASP A 57 2.44 -8.53 7.50
C ASP A 57 1.15 -9.30 7.80
N ASP A 58 0.60 -9.14 9.00
CA ASP A 58 -0.65 -9.78 9.42
C ASP A 58 -1.83 -9.29 8.56
N LEU A 59 -1.89 -7.99 8.22
CA LEU A 59 -2.87 -7.47 7.26
C LEU A 59 -2.72 -8.13 5.89
N LEU A 60 -1.52 -8.10 5.30
CA LEU A 60 -1.31 -8.63 3.95
C LEU A 60 -1.61 -10.13 3.86
N ALA A 61 -1.22 -10.91 4.88
CA ALA A 61 -1.54 -12.33 4.96
C ALA A 61 -3.04 -12.61 5.16
N SER A 62 -3.80 -11.66 5.71
CA SER A 62 -5.26 -11.79 5.85
C SER A 62 -6.03 -11.51 4.56
N VAL A 63 -5.47 -10.69 3.66
CA VAL A 63 -6.12 -10.26 2.41
C VAL A 63 -5.64 -11.10 1.22
N PHE A 64 -4.37 -11.52 1.21
CA PHE A 64 -3.72 -12.12 0.06
C PHE A 64 -3.12 -13.49 0.36
N VAL A 65 -2.90 -14.25 -0.72
CA VAL A 65 -2.10 -15.48 -0.68
C VAL A 65 -0.61 -15.11 -0.65
N LEU A 66 0.17 -15.77 0.20
CA LEU A 66 1.62 -15.57 0.25
C LEU A 66 2.26 -15.82 -1.12
N GLY A 67 3.21 -14.96 -1.50
CA GLY A 67 3.89 -15.03 -2.80
C GLY A 67 3.15 -14.33 -3.95
N THR A 68 1.94 -13.82 -3.73
CA THR A 68 1.24 -12.98 -4.73
C THR A 68 1.48 -11.49 -4.54
N TYR A 69 2.28 -11.09 -3.54
CA TYR A 69 2.61 -9.71 -3.21
C TYR A 69 4.02 -9.64 -2.64
N GLU A 70 4.64 -8.45 -2.67
CA GLU A 70 5.92 -8.20 -2.02
C GLU A 70 5.89 -6.91 -1.21
N LYS A 71 5.91 -7.02 0.12
CA LYS A 71 6.07 -5.86 1.01
C LYS A 71 7.51 -5.37 0.92
N LYS A 72 7.72 -4.10 0.59
CA LYS A 72 9.07 -3.53 0.46
C LYS A 72 9.55 -2.91 1.77
N ILE A 73 8.73 -2.08 2.41
CA ILE A 73 9.11 -1.42 3.66
C ILE A 73 7.89 -1.00 4.48
N SER A 74 8.01 -1.06 5.81
CA SER A 74 7.13 -0.36 6.74
C SER A 74 7.62 1.08 6.92
N LEU A 75 6.75 2.05 6.65
CA LEU A 75 6.98 3.45 6.95
C LEU A 75 6.71 3.62 8.45
N VAL A 76 7.69 4.06 9.24
CA VAL A 76 7.54 4.20 10.71
C VAL A 76 7.07 5.58 11.13
N ILE A 77 7.23 6.59 10.25
CA ILE A 77 6.86 7.99 10.52
C ILE A 77 5.34 8.19 10.45
N VAL A 78 4.68 7.34 9.67
CA VAL A 78 3.24 7.25 9.47
C VAL A 78 2.89 5.77 9.53
N ASP A 79 1.79 5.39 10.17
CA ASP A 79 1.35 3.99 10.19
C ASP A 79 0.95 3.54 8.77
N GLY A 80 1.90 2.95 8.06
CA GLY A 80 1.76 2.59 6.65
C GLY A 80 2.97 1.83 6.10
N PHE A 81 2.85 1.37 4.86
CA PHE A 81 3.88 0.56 4.20
C PHE A 81 3.81 0.68 2.69
N SER A 82 4.88 0.25 2.02
CA SER A 82 4.87 0.06 0.57
C SER A 82 4.88 -1.41 0.17
N VAL A 83 4.14 -1.73 -0.88
CA VAL A 83 3.93 -3.10 -1.37
C VAL A 83 3.81 -3.10 -2.89
N GLU A 84 4.41 -4.08 -3.55
CA GLU A 84 4.18 -4.36 -4.96
C GLU A 84 3.01 -5.32 -5.12
N ILE A 85 1.97 -4.85 -5.81
CA ILE A 85 0.70 -5.54 -6.03
C ILE A 85 0.05 -5.10 -7.34
N THR A 86 -0.87 -5.91 -7.85
CA THR A 86 -1.73 -5.56 -8.99
C THR A 86 -2.81 -4.54 -8.61
N ASP A 87 -3.39 -3.87 -9.61
CA ASP A 87 -4.52 -2.95 -9.41
C ASP A 87 -5.73 -3.63 -8.74
N ASP A 88 -5.97 -4.91 -9.02
CA ASP A 88 -7.07 -5.67 -8.41
C ASP A 88 -6.80 -5.97 -6.93
N GLN A 89 -5.57 -6.32 -6.58
CA GLN A 89 -5.15 -6.45 -5.18
C GLN A 89 -5.23 -5.10 -4.45
N ALA A 90 -4.87 -3.99 -5.11
CA ALA A 90 -5.00 -2.66 -4.53
C ALA A 90 -6.47 -2.33 -4.21
N LYS A 91 -7.43 -2.70 -5.06
CA LYS A 91 -8.88 -2.55 -4.77
C LYS A 91 -9.33 -3.36 -3.56
N LEU A 92 -8.80 -4.57 -3.37
CA LEU A 92 -9.09 -5.39 -2.20
C LEU A 92 -8.58 -4.71 -0.92
N LEU A 93 -7.34 -4.19 -0.92
CA LEU A 93 -6.79 -3.46 0.23
C LEU A 93 -7.57 -2.19 0.55
N ARG A 94 -8.06 -1.45 -0.45
CA ARG A 94 -8.93 -0.26 -0.22
C ARG A 94 -10.21 -0.60 0.54
N SER A 95 -10.64 -1.86 0.51
CA SER A 95 -11.84 -2.36 1.19
C SER A 95 -11.52 -3.12 2.48
N ALA A 96 -10.23 -3.27 2.82
CA ALA A 96 -9.80 -4.02 4.00
C ALA A 96 -9.99 -3.19 5.27
N ASN A 97 -10.41 -3.85 6.35
CA ASN A 97 -10.59 -3.21 7.64
C ASN A 97 -9.26 -2.63 8.16
N GLY A 98 -9.29 -1.42 8.71
CA GLY A 98 -8.10 -0.74 9.22
C GLY A 98 -7.22 -0.11 8.14
N VAL A 99 -7.59 -0.15 6.86
CA VAL A 99 -6.91 0.57 5.78
C VAL A 99 -7.63 1.89 5.51
N ARG A 100 -6.90 3.00 5.62
CA ARG A 100 -7.40 4.35 5.35
C ARG A 100 -7.29 4.73 3.88
N ALA A 101 -6.16 4.40 3.24
CA ALA A 101 -5.88 4.77 1.85
C ALA A 101 -4.89 3.81 1.18
N VAL A 102 -4.99 3.67 -0.14
CA VAL A 102 -4.05 2.93 -0.98
C VAL A 102 -3.74 3.76 -2.22
N GLU A 103 -2.53 4.29 -2.26
CA GLU A 103 -2.04 5.20 -3.29
C GLU A 103 -1.02 4.50 -4.17
N LYS A 104 -1.16 4.60 -5.49
CA LYS A 104 -0.16 4.10 -6.43
C LYS A 104 1.05 5.04 -6.41
N ASN A 105 2.26 4.49 -6.31
CA ASN A 105 3.49 5.28 -6.43
C ASN A 105 3.62 5.76 -7.87
N GLN A 106 3.20 7.00 -8.13
CA GLN A 106 3.39 7.66 -9.41
C GLN A 106 4.73 8.39 -9.39
N GLU A 107 5.72 7.90 -10.13
CA GLU A 107 6.88 8.71 -10.44
C GLU A 107 6.44 9.85 -11.36
N ILE A 108 6.60 11.09 -10.89
CA ILE A 108 6.49 12.26 -11.78
C ILE A 108 7.77 12.27 -12.61
N ILE A 109 7.70 11.76 -13.84
CA ILE A 109 8.79 11.93 -14.81
C ILE A 109 8.69 13.38 -15.33
N PRO A 110 9.69 14.24 -15.05
CA PRO A 110 9.70 15.63 -15.50
C PRO A 110 9.92 15.78 -17.01
#